data_AF-A0AAU0WCP0-F1
#
_entry.id   AF-A0AAU0WCP0-F1
#
_cell.length_a   1.000
_cell.length_b   1.000
_cell.length_c   1.000
_cell.angle_alpha   90.00
_cell.angle_beta   90.00
_cell.angle_gamma   90.00
#
_symmetry.space_group_name_H-M   'P 1'
#
loop_
_entity.id
_entity.type
_entity.pdbx_description
1 polymer ?
#
loop_
_entity_poly.entity_id
_entity_poly.type
_entity_poly.pdbx_seq_one_letter_code
_entity_poly.pdbx_strand_id
1 'polypeptide(L)'
;MKIAFVGKGGSGKTTLSSLFIRHLAAAGAPVVAVDADINQHLGPALGLDETEAEALPAMGERLSLIKDYLRGHNPRIASAATMIKTTPPGEGSRLVRVREPNPVYDACARPVELDGGAVRLMVTGSFTEADLGVSCYHSKTGAVELFLNHLVDGADEYVVVDMTAGSDSFASGMFTRFDITFLVAEPTRKGVSVYRQYREYARDFGVALKVVGNKVQGQEDIDFLRSEVGDDLLVTVGHSDWVRAMEKGRPPRFDLLEGPNSRALQTLKVATDATYELRDWERYTRQMVHFHLKNALSWGNERTGADLAAQIDPGFVLGEGVAASV
;
A
#
# COMPACT_ATOMS: atom_id res chain seq x y z
N MET A 1 4.33 -2.84 10.04
CA MET A 1 4.96 -2.04 9.01
C MET A 1 4.08 -1.93 7.78
N LYS A 2 3.92 -0.71 7.26
CA LYS A 2 3.20 -0.34 6.05
C LYS A 2 4.19 -0.26 4.89
N ILE A 3 3.98 -1.08 3.86
CA ILE A 3 4.89 -1.24 2.73
C ILE A 3 4.15 -0.92 1.43
N ALA A 4 4.79 -0.16 0.55
CA ALA A 4 4.32 0.04 -0.82
C ALA A 4 5.24 -0.64 -1.84
N PHE A 5 4.65 -1.29 -2.84
CA PHE A 5 5.34 -1.66 -4.07
C PHE A 5 4.92 -0.72 -5.18
N VAL A 6 5.90 0.01 -5.74
CA VAL A 6 5.70 1.00 -6.81
C VAL A 6 6.68 0.74 -7.95
N GLY A 7 6.46 1.35 -9.11
CA GLY A 7 7.33 1.15 -10.27
C GLY A 7 6.61 1.44 -11.57
N LYS A 8 7.31 1.24 -12.69
CA LYS A 8 6.70 1.38 -14.02
C LYS A 8 5.71 0.24 -14.31
N GLY A 9 4.71 0.48 -15.15
CA GLY A 9 3.87 -0.60 -15.71
C GLY A 9 4.73 -1.69 -16.37
N GLY A 10 4.46 -2.96 -16.03
CA GLY A 10 5.21 -4.11 -16.53
C GLY A 10 6.56 -4.39 -15.83
N SER A 11 6.95 -3.58 -14.83
CA SER A 11 8.22 -3.79 -14.09
C SER A 11 8.24 -5.01 -13.19
N GLY A 12 7.08 -5.60 -12.86
CA GLY A 12 6.95 -6.77 -11.98
C GLY A 12 6.58 -6.46 -10.53
N LYS A 13 5.93 -5.32 -10.26
CA LYS A 13 5.46 -4.89 -8.92
C LYS A 13 4.59 -5.95 -8.25
N THR A 14 3.50 -6.34 -8.91
CA THR A 14 2.53 -7.33 -8.40
C THR A 14 3.17 -8.69 -8.14
N THR A 15 4.07 -9.13 -9.02
CA THR A 15 4.83 -10.36 -8.82
C THR A 15 5.75 -10.28 -7.60
N LEU A 16 6.47 -9.16 -7.42
CA LEU A 16 7.34 -9.00 -6.24
C LEU A 16 6.57 -8.80 -4.95
N SER A 17 5.46 -8.07 -4.97
CA SER A 17 4.58 -7.89 -3.81
C SER A 17 3.94 -9.22 -3.42
N SER A 18 3.47 -10.03 -4.38
CA SER A 18 2.92 -11.37 -4.10
C SER A 18 3.97 -12.31 -3.51
N LEU A 19 5.19 -12.34 -4.07
CA LEU A 19 6.30 -13.12 -3.51
C LEU A 19 6.64 -12.69 -2.07
N PHE A 20 6.65 -11.38 -1.82
CA PHE A 20 6.91 -10.86 -0.48
C PHE A 20 5.79 -11.20 0.52
N ILE A 21 4.53 -11.11 0.09
CA ILE A 21 3.37 -11.54 0.89
C ILE A 21 3.46 -13.04 1.23
N ARG A 22 3.78 -13.89 0.25
CA ARG A 22 4.01 -15.34 0.47
C ARG A 22 5.14 -15.60 1.45
N HIS A 23 6.25 -14.85 1.36
CA HIS A 23 7.36 -14.94 2.31
C HIS A 23 6.93 -14.62 3.74
N LEU A 24 6.13 -13.56 3.92
CA LEU A 24 5.59 -13.19 5.23
C LEU A 24 4.57 -14.21 5.76
N ALA A 25 3.68 -14.71 4.91
CA ALA A 25 2.69 -15.73 5.26
C ALA A 25 3.36 -17.04 5.69
N ALA A 26 4.36 -17.51 4.93
CA ALA A 26 5.12 -18.71 5.26
C ALA A 26 5.90 -18.58 6.59
N ALA A 27 6.23 -17.35 7.00
CA ALA A 27 6.82 -17.05 8.30
C ALA A 27 5.77 -16.92 9.43
N GLY A 28 4.48 -17.09 9.14
CA GLY A 28 3.39 -16.97 10.11
C GLY A 28 3.07 -15.53 10.53
N ALA A 29 3.51 -14.54 9.76
CA ALA A 29 3.24 -13.13 10.06
C ALA A 29 1.79 -12.75 9.70
N PRO A 30 1.12 -11.88 10.48
CA PRO A 30 -0.14 -11.27 10.08
C PRO A 30 0.08 -10.30 8.93
N VAL A 31 -0.63 -10.51 7.84
CA VAL A 31 -0.53 -9.68 6.64
C VAL A 31 -1.91 -9.21 6.21
N VAL A 32 -2.03 -7.91 5.96
CA VAL A 32 -3.09 -7.32 5.14
C VAL A 32 -2.48 -6.93 3.80
N ALA A 33 -2.87 -7.64 2.74
CA ALA A 33 -2.51 -7.35 1.37
C ALA A 33 -3.60 -6.47 0.73
N VAL A 34 -3.19 -5.37 0.10
CA VAL A 34 -4.11 -4.44 -0.57
C VAL A 34 -3.70 -4.31 -2.03
N ASP A 35 -4.58 -4.72 -2.94
CA ASP A 35 -4.45 -4.45 -4.36
C ASP A 35 -5.02 -3.07 -4.69
N ALA A 36 -4.12 -2.12 -4.93
CA ALA A 36 -4.41 -0.77 -5.36
C ALA A 36 -3.84 -0.49 -6.77
N ASP A 37 -3.60 -1.54 -7.57
CA ASP A 37 -3.31 -1.44 -8.99
C ASP A 37 -4.63 -1.47 -9.79
N ILE A 38 -4.70 -0.71 -10.87
CA ILE A 38 -5.88 -0.65 -11.73
C ILE A 38 -6.22 -2.00 -12.36
N ASN A 39 -5.22 -2.85 -12.58
CA ASN A 39 -5.40 -4.14 -13.24
C ASN A 39 -5.83 -5.27 -12.30
N GLN A 40 -5.67 -5.09 -10.99
CA GLN A 40 -6.09 -6.03 -9.94
C GLN A 40 -5.59 -7.47 -10.08
N HIS A 41 -4.30 -7.62 -10.35
CA HIS A 41 -3.69 -8.93 -10.55
C HIS A 41 -3.13 -9.56 -9.26
N LEU A 42 -3.24 -8.91 -8.10
CA LEU A 42 -2.67 -9.44 -6.85
C LEU A 42 -3.42 -10.70 -6.38
N GLY A 43 -4.75 -10.74 -6.49
CA GLY A 43 -5.55 -11.92 -6.14
C GLY A 43 -5.08 -13.17 -6.89
N PRO A 44 -5.06 -13.17 -8.23
CA PRO A 44 -4.53 -14.28 -9.01
C PRO A 44 -3.06 -14.60 -8.70
N ALA A 45 -2.20 -13.60 -8.45
CA ALA A 45 -0.81 -13.83 -8.05
C ALA A 45 -0.67 -14.51 -6.68
N LEU A 46 -1.67 -14.33 -5.79
CA LEU A 46 -1.79 -15.04 -4.53
C LEU A 46 -2.48 -16.41 -4.71
N GLY A 47 -2.97 -16.75 -5.90
CA GLY A 47 -3.48 -18.09 -6.22
C GLY A 47 -4.99 -18.23 -6.14
N LEU A 48 -5.72 -17.12 -6.09
CA LEU A 48 -7.16 -17.11 -6.35
C LEU A 48 -7.39 -17.46 -7.83
N ASP A 49 -8.45 -18.20 -8.12
CA ASP A 49 -8.93 -18.30 -9.49
C ASP A 49 -9.59 -16.98 -9.96
N GLU A 50 -9.88 -16.87 -11.26
CA GLU A 50 -10.50 -15.67 -11.82
C GLU A 50 -11.86 -15.36 -11.20
N THR A 51 -12.66 -16.39 -10.86
CA THR A 51 -13.99 -16.20 -10.28
C THR A 51 -13.91 -15.72 -8.83
N GLU A 52 -12.99 -16.26 -8.06
CA GLU A 52 -12.69 -15.83 -6.69
C GLU A 52 -12.16 -14.41 -6.66
N ALA A 53 -11.25 -14.06 -7.58
CA ALA A 53 -10.69 -12.73 -7.70
C ALA A 53 -11.74 -11.67 -8.09
N GLU A 54 -12.61 -11.99 -9.05
CA GLU A 54 -13.72 -11.12 -9.46
C GLU A 54 -14.77 -10.92 -8.37
N ALA A 55 -14.94 -11.91 -7.48
CA ALA A 55 -15.88 -11.85 -6.35
C ALA A 55 -15.35 -11.04 -5.15
N LEU A 56 -14.11 -10.54 -5.20
CA LEU A 56 -13.54 -9.74 -4.11
C LEU A 56 -14.30 -8.42 -3.92
N PRO A 57 -14.74 -8.10 -2.70
CA PRO A 57 -15.46 -6.86 -2.44
C PRO A 57 -14.57 -5.63 -2.62
N ALA A 58 -14.95 -4.73 -3.50
CA ALA A 58 -14.23 -3.48 -3.73
C ALA A 58 -14.37 -2.51 -2.56
N MET A 59 -13.24 -2.04 -2.02
CA MET A 59 -13.23 -0.99 -0.99
C MET A 59 -13.96 0.28 -1.45
N GLY A 60 -13.84 0.64 -2.74
CA GLY A 60 -14.52 1.82 -3.31
C GLY A 60 -16.05 1.75 -3.22
N GLU A 61 -16.64 0.57 -3.34
CA GLU A 61 -18.09 0.34 -3.23
C GLU A 61 -18.57 0.33 -1.77
N ARG A 62 -17.64 0.18 -0.83
CA ARG A 62 -17.91 0.18 0.62
C ARG A 62 -17.48 1.49 1.29
N LEU A 63 -17.18 2.53 0.51
CA LEU A 63 -16.59 3.78 1.03
C LEU A 63 -17.46 4.45 2.10
N SER A 64 -18.79 4.44 1.97
CA SER A 64 -19.69 4.99 3.00
C SER A 64 -19.55 4.24 4.33
N LEU A 65 -19.56 2.91 4.30
CA LEU A 65 -19.35 2.07 5.48
C LEU A 65 -17.98 2.32 6.11
N ILE A 66 -16.94 2.39 5.30
CA ILE A 66 -15.57 2.67 5.78
C ILE A 66 -15.54 4.02 6.49
N LYS A 67 -16.08 5.07 5.86
CA LYS A 67 -16.12 6.42 6.44
C LYS A 67 -16.91 6.46 7.74
N ASP A 68 -18.11 5.88 7.77
CA ASP A 68 -18.95 5.86 8.97
C ASP A 68 -18.27 5.12 10.14
N TYR A 69 -17.61 3.99 9.85
CA TYR A 69 -16.85 3.27 10.85
C TYR A 69 -15.68 4.11 11.39
N LEU A 70 -14.82 4.63 10.51
CA LEU A 70 -13.61 5.38 10.86
C LEU A 70 -13.91 6.70 11.58
N ARG A 71 -14.98 7.38 11.18
CA ARG A 71 -15.48 8.59 11.85
C ARG A 71 -15.76 8.34 13.32
N GLY A 72 -16.30 7.17 13.66
CA GLY A 72 -16.70 6.85 15.02
C GLY A 72 -17.63 7.89 15.61
N HIS A 73 -17.22 8.48 16.73
CA HIS A 73 -17.92 9.55 17.43
C HIS A 73 -17.12 10.86 17.40
N ASN A 74 -16.19 11.01 16.46
CA ASN A 74 -15.36 12.21 16.33
C ASN A 74 -16.25 13.47 16.15
N PRO A 75 -16.23 14.42 17.12
CA PRO A 75 -17.12 15.57 17.10
C PRO A 75 -16.75 16.59 16.01
N ARG A 76 -15.53 16.53 15.48
CA ARG A 76 -15.04 17.43 14.41
C ARG A 76 -15.48 16.98 13.02
N ILE A 77 -15.95 15.74 12.88
CA ILE A 77 -16.42 15.17 11.62
C ILE A 77 -17.94 14.99 11.70
N ALA A 78 -18.66 16.02 11.22
CA ALA A 78 -20.12 16.07 11.30
C ALA A 78 -20.81 14.88 10.59
N SER A 79 -20.28 14.41 9.46
CA SER A 79 -20.83 13.27 8.72
C SER A 79 -19.77 12.62 7.82
N ALA A 80 -19.99 11.36 7.42
CA ALA A 80 -19.15 10.71 6.41
C ALA A 80 -19.14 11.45 5.06
N ALA A 81 -20.19 12.20 4.75
CA ALA A 81 -20.27 12.99 3.52
C ALA A 81 -19.20 14.10 3.44
N THR A 82 -18.75 14.63 4.59
CA THR A 82 -17.69 15.63 4.64
C THR A 82 -16.30 15.03 4.79
N MET A 83 -16.17 13.70 4.86
CA MET A 83 -14.86 13.04 4.83
C MET A 83 -14.33 12.94 3.41
N ILE A 84 -13.07 13.29 3.23
CA ILE A 84 -12.29 13.06 2.01
C ILE A 84 -11.19 12.04 2.29
N LYS A 85 -10.51 11.54 1.24
CA LYS A 85 -9.47 10.50 1.37
C LYS A 85 -8.31 10.86 2.30
N THR A 86 -8.09 12.15 2.53
CA THR A 86 -7.04 12.69 3.42
C THR A 86 -7.55 13.07 4.80
N THR A 87 -8.84 12.91 5.11
CA THR A 87 -9.39 13.27 6.43
C THR A 87 -8.64 12.49 7.52
N PRO A 88 -7.99 13.19 8.48
CA PRO A 88 -7.24 12.54 9.55
C PRO A 88 -8.16 12.01 10.66
N PRO A 89 -7.74 11.00 11.43
CA PRO A 89 -8.35 10.69 12.71
C PRO A 89 -8.13 11.83 13.73
N GLY A 90 -9.02 11.87 14.72
CA GLY A 90 -8.93 12.71 15.91
C GLY A 90 -9.56 12.02 17.10
N GLU A 91 -9.73 12.72 18.22
CA GLU A 91 -10.48 12.19 19.36
C GLU A 91 -11.87 11.69 18.92
N GLY A 92 -12.21 10.46 19.33
CA GLY A 92 -13.47 9.79 18.97
C GLY A 92 -13.49 9.09 17.59
N SER A 93 -12.44 9.23 16.76
CA SER A 93 -12.28 8.42 15.55
C SER A 93 -11.94 6.97 15.90
N ARG A 94 -12.44 6.02 15.12
CA ARG A 94 -12.00 4.63 15.23
C ARG A 94 -10.76 4.40 14.41
N LEU A 95 -9.85 3.60 14.96
CA LEU A 95 -8.65 3.14 14.30
C LEU A 95 -8.83 1.71 13.83
N VAL A 96 -8.11 1.33 12.78
CA VAL A 96 -8.04 -0.05 12.30
C VAL A 96 -6.74 -0.65 12.81
N ARG A 97 -6.82 -1.86 13.38
CA ARG A 97 -5.65 -2.64 13.80
C ARG A 97 -5.51 -3.87 12.92
N VAL A 98 -4.27 -4.29 12.65
CA VAL A 98 -4.01 -5.39 11.70
C VAL A 98 -4.65 -6.69 12.15
N ARG A 99 -4.58 -7.05 13.43
CA ARG A 99 -5.11 -8.32 13.92
C ARG A 99 -6.59 -8.28 14.28
N GLU A 100 -7.09 -7.13 14.71
CA GLU A 100 -8.43 -7.00 15.31
C GLU A 100 -9.54 -7.15 14.25
N PRO A 101 -10.59 -7.93 14.55
CA PRO A 101 -11.78 -7.95 13.72
C PRO A 101 -12.45 -6.58 13.75
N ASN A 102 -12.96 -6.14 12.60
CA ASN A 102 -13.69 -4.88 12.50
C ASN A 102 -14.59 -4.88 11.25
N PRO A 103 -15.63 -4.03 11.22
CA PRO A 103 -16.56 -3.94 10.10
C PRO A 103 -15.92 -3.65 8.73
N VAL A 104 -14.76 -2.98 8.68
CA VAL A 104 -14.05 -2.74 7.41
C VAL A 104 -13.49 -4.05 6.87
N TYR A 105 -12.87 -4.87 7.71
CA TYR A 105 -12.41 -6.20 7.31
C TYR A 105 -13.57 -7.13 6.97
N ASP A 106 -14.66 -7.13 7.75
CA ASP A 106 -15.83 -7.97 7.45
C ASP A 106 -16.43 -7.64 6.07
N ALA A 107 -16.48 -6.35 5.73
CA ALA A 107 -17.05 -5.89 4.47
C ALA A 107 -16.11 -6.03 3.27
N CYS A 108 -14.79 -5.86 3.46
CA CYS A 108 -13.84 -5.61 2.37
C CYS A 108 -12.68 -6.62 2.28
N ALA A 109 -12.44 -7.44 3.30
CA ALA A 109 -11.32 -8.38 3.31
C ALA A 109 -11.80 -9.82 3.05
N ARG A 110 -10.98 -10.61 2.36
CA ARG A 110 -11.14 -12.06 2.24
C ARG A 110 -9.88 -12.77 2.71
N PRO A 111 -10.00 -13.83 3.53
CA PRO A 111 -8.84 -14.65 3.87
C PRO A 111 -8.37 -15.41 2.62
N VAL A 112 -7.05 -15.47 2.44
CA VAL A 112 -6.41 -16.25 1.40
C VAL A 112 -5.38 -17.16 2.07
N GLU A 113 -5.57 -18.47 1.94
CA GLU A 113 -4.63 -19.47 2.44
C GLU A 113 -3.40 -19.49 1.53
N LEU A 114 -2.23 -19.24 2.10
CA LEU A 114 -0.96 -19.08 1.39
C LEU A 114 0.15 -19.77 2.14
N ASP A 115 0.74 -20.79 1.52
CA ASP A 115 2.04 -21.32 1.93
C ASP A 115 2.12 -21.71 3.42
N GLY A 116 1.01 -22.24 3.96
CA GLY A 116 0.89 -22.69 5.35
C GLY A 116 0.42 -21.63 6.35
N GLY A 117 0.14 -20.41 5.89
CA GLY A 117 -0.50 -19.34 6.65
C GLY A 117 -1.73 -18.78 5.94
N ALA A 118 -2.27 -17.68 6.47
CA ALA A 118 -3.40 -16.97 5.88
C ALA A 118 -3.14 -15.46 5.89
N VAL A 119 -3.54 -14.78 4.82
CA VAL A 119 -3.47 -13.32 4.71
C VAL A 119 -4.85 -12.75 4.47
N ARG A 120 -5.08 -11.48 4.84
CA ARG A 120 -6.29 -10.75 4.45
C ARG A 120 -6.03 -10.01 3.16
N LEU A 121 -6.71 -10.37 2.08
CA LEU A 121 -6.67 -9.65 0.81
C LEU A 121 -7.83 -8.65 0.72
N MET A 122 -7.51 -7.42 0.33
CA MET A 122 -8.46 -6.34 0.03
C MET A 122 -8.14 -5.76 -1.35
N VAL A 123 -9.15 -5.25 -2.06
CA VAL A 123 -8.98 -4.67 -3.40
C VAL A 123 -9.70 -3.34 -3.52
N THR A 124 -9.18 -2.41 -4.33
CA THR A 124 -9.87 -1.13 -4.57
C THR A 124 -11.14 -1.27 -5.43
N GLY A 125 -11.30 -2.38 -6.16
CA GLY A 125 -12.25 -2.58 -7.26
C GLY A 125 -11.77 -2.09 -8.63
N SER A 126 -12.04 -2.87 -9.69
CA SER A 126 -11.71 -2.57 -11.08
C SER A 126 -12.60 -1.44 -11.64
N PHE A 127 -12.28 -0.86 -12.80
CA PHE A 127 -13.21 0.07 -13.47
C PHE A 127 -14.46 -0.67 -13.92
N THR A 128 -15.64 -0.18 -13.53
CA THR A 128 -16.91 -0.65 -14.08
C THR A 128 -17.31 0.20 -15.27
N GLU A 129 -18.22 -0.27 -16.14
CA GLU A 129 -18.75 0.54 -17.24
C GLU A 129 -19.40 1.85 -16.74
N ALA A 130 -19.97 1.85 -15.53
CA ALA A 130 -20.52 3.04 -14.90
C ALA A 130 -19.45 4.08 -14.49
N ASP A 131 -18.19 3.66 -14.38
CA ASP A 131 -17.05 4.54 -14.08
C ASP A 131 -16.43 5.16 -15.33
N LEU A 132 -16.66 4.58 -16.52
CA LEU A 132 -16.10 5.04 -17.78
C LEU A 132 -16.65 6.42 -18.15
N GLY A 133 -15.80 7.44 -18.07
CA GLY A 133 -16.14 8.82 -18.44
C GLY A 133 -16.78 9.66 -17.33
N VAL A 134 -16.97 9.11 -16.11
CA VAL A 134 -17.65 9.80 -14.99
C VAL A 134 -16.78 9.91 -13.73
N SER A 135 -15.99 8.90 -13.41
CA SER A 135 -15.16 8.83 -12.20
C SER A 135 -13.69 8.56 -12.56
N CYS A 136 -12.78 9.41 -12.07
CA CYS A 136 -11.34 9.15 -12.20
C CYS A 136 -10.89 8.09 -11.18
N TYR A 137 -9.96 7.19 -11.54
CA TYR A 137 -9.46 6.09 -10.67
C TYR A 137 -9.00 6.56 -9.28
N HIS A 138 -8.57 7.83 -9.18
CA HIS A 138 -8.25 8.52 -7.93
C HIS A 138 -9.34 8.47 -6.85
N SER A 139 -10.61 8.23 -7.22
CA SER A 139 -11.70 8.03 -6.26
C SER A 139 -11.62 6.67 -5.56
N LYS A 140 -11.15 5.62 -6.24
CA LYS A 140 -11.08 4.24 -5.71
C LYS A 140 -9.87 4.04 -4.79
N THR A 141 -8.71 4.59 -5.15
CA THR A 141 -7.53 4.59 -4.27
C THR A 141 -7.72 5.46 -3.02
N GLY A 142 -8.71 6.35 -3.02
CA GLY A 142 -9.07 7.14 -1.84
C GLY A 142 -9.52 6.31 -0.63
N ALA A 143 -10.11 5.14 -0.84
CA ALA A 143 -10.47 4.22 0.24
C ALA A 143 -9.22 3.66 0.93
N VAL A 144 -8.19 3.33 0.16
CA VAL A 144 -6.90 2.83 0.67
C VAL A 144 -6.18 3.92 1.45
N GLU A 145 -6.17 5.15 0.94
CA GLU A 145 -5.55 6.27 1.66
C GLU A 145 -6.25 6.52 3.00
N LEU A 146 -7.59 6.55 3.00
CA LEU A 146 -8.36 6.75 4.21
C LEU A 146 -8.14 5.63 5.22
N PHE A 147 -8.08 4.38 4.74
CA PHE A 147 -7.71 3.21 5.54
C PHE A 147 -6.31 3.37 6.15
N LEU A 148 -5.29 3.71 5.36
CA LEU A 148 -3.91 3.90 5.83
C LEU A 148 -3.78 5.07 6.84
N ASN A 149 -4.59 6.12 6.69
CA ASN A 149 -4.64 7.26 7.62
C ASN A 149 -5.18 6.87 9.01
N HIS A 150 -6.00 5.83 9.09
CA HIS A 150 -6.62 5.36 10.34
C HIS A 150 -6.06 4.00 10.82
N LEU A 151 -5.15 3.40 10.05
CA LEU A 151 -4.53 2.13 10.37
C LEU A 151 -3.37 2.35 11.36
N VAL A 152 -3.35 1.55 12.41
CA VAL A 152 -2.23 1.43 13.34
C VAL A 152 -1.84 -0.03 13.45
N ASP A 153 -0.57 -0.29 13.22
CA ASP A 153 0.02 -1.63 13.14
C ASP A 153 1.24 -1.70 14.08
N GLY A 154 1.43 -2.85 14.72
CA GLY A 154 2.51 -3.10 15.67
C GLY A 154 3.75 -3.73 15.04
N ALA A 155 4.69 -4.10 15.91
CA ALA A 155 5.85 -4.92 15.55
C ALA A 155 5.37 -6.25 14.96
N ASP A 156 6.06 -6.73 13.92
CA ASP A 156 5.74 -7.97 13.21
C ASP A 156 4.34 -8.06 12.58
N GLU A 157 3.64 -6.94 12.41
CA GLU A 157 2.37 -6.88 11.67
C GLU A 157 2.60 -6.18 10.32
N TYR A 158 2.10 -6.70 9.20
CA TYR A 158 2.46 -6.16 7.89
C TYR A 158 1.24 -5.73 7.09
N VAL A 159 1.32 -4.56 6.47
CA VAL A 159 0.36 -4.10 5.46
C VAL A 159 1.11 -3.87 4.15
N VAL A 160 0.85 -4.70 3.15
CA VAL A 160 1.54 -4.66 1.85
C VAL A 160 0.56 -4.12 0.82
N VAL A 161 0.91 -3.00 0.19
CA VAL A 161 0.08 -2.35 -0.82
C VAL A 161 0.76 -2.45 -2.18
N ASP A 162 0.14 -3.17 -3.12
CA ASP A 162 0.54 -3.16 -4.53
C ASP A 162 -0.11 -1.94 -5.19
N MET A 163 0.70 -0.97 -5.61
CA MET A 163 0.19 0.30 -6.13
C MET A 163 0.18 0.32 -7.66
N THR A 164 -0.73 1.09 -8.27
CA THR A 164 -0.63 1.43 -9.71
C THR A 164 0.72 2.06 -10.04
N ALA A 165 1.17 1.86 -11.28
CA ALA A 165 2.37 2.50 -11.79
C ALA A 165 2.25 4.04 -11.85
N GLY A 166 3.28 4.76 -11.39
CA GLY A 166 3.40 6.20 -11.59
C GLY A 166 3.16 7.05 -10.35
N SER A 167 2.69 8.28 -10.56
CA SER A 167 2.66 9.36 -9.56
C SER A 167 1.34 9.50 -8.78
N ASP A 168 0.40 8.56 -8.94
CA ASP A 168 -0.96 8.66 -8.37
C ASP A 168 -0.96 8.80 -6.84
N SER A 169 0.00 8.17 -6.17
CA SER A 169 0.22 8.28 -4.73
C SER A 169 0.57 9.70 -4.26
N PHE A 170 1.15 10.53 -5.13
CA PHE A 170 1.51 11.92 -4.87
C PHE A 170 0.35 12.90 -5.00
N ALA A 171 -0.75 12.49 -5.64
CA ALA A 171 -1.91 13.36 -5.84
C ALA A 171 -2.60 13.78 -4.52
N SER A 172 -2.45 12.99 -3.46
CA SER A 172 -3.10 13.25 -2.17
C SER A 172 -2.24 13.10 -0.93
N GLY A 173 -1.01 12.56 -1.04
CA GLY A 173 -0.11 12.40 0.10
C GLY A 173 0.07 10.96 0.56
N MET A 174 -0.63 9.99 -0.03
CA MET A 174 -0.54 8.56 0.26
C MET A 174 0.90 8.03 0.30
N PHE A 175 1.80 8.54 -0.55
CA PHE A 175 3.23 8.17 -0.56
C PHE A 175 3.95 8.38 0.78
N THR A 176 3.40 9.19 1.68
CA THR A 176 3.92 9.47 3.03
C THR A 176 3.31 8.59 4.13
N ARG A 177 2.54 7.56 3.75
CA ARG A 177 1.85 6.64 4.68
C ARG A 177 2.55 5.29 4.83
N PHE A 178 3.68 5.11 4.16
CA PHE A 178 4.44 3.87 4.18
C PHE A 178 5.71 4.06 5.00
N ASP A 179 6.06 3.07 5.80
CA ASP A 179 7.35 3.03 6.49
C ASP A 179 8.48 2.80 5.49
N ILE A 180 8.21 2.00 4.45
CA ILE A 180 9.15 1.74 3.35
C ILE A 180 8.40 1.61 2.02
N THR A 181 8.98 2.18 0.97
CA THR A 181 8.52 2.03 -0.40
C THR A 181 9.57 1.28 -1.21
N PHE A 182 9.19 0.11 -1.71
CA PHE A 182 9.98 -0.66 -2.67
C PHE A 182 9.62 -0.26 -4.10
N LEU A 183 10.57 0.40 -4.78
CA LEU A 183 10.44 0.75 -6.18
C LEU A 183 11.07 -0.33 -7.06
N VAL A 184 10.24 -0.99 -7.84
CA VAL A 184 10.65 -2.04 -8.78
C VAL A 184 11.13 -1.40 -10.08
N ALA A 185 12.39 -1.63 -10.43
CA ALA A 185 13.03 -1.06 -11.61
C ALA A 185 13.69 -2.14 -12.48
N GLU A 186 13.39 -2.13 -13.76
CA GLU A 186 14.14 -2.90 -14.77
C GLU A 186 15.45 -2.16 -15.11
N PRO A 187 16.52 -2.88 -15.53
CA PRO A 187 17.81 -2.29 -15.92
C PRO A 187 17.71 -1.56 -17.28
N THR A 188 16.84 -0.56 -17.36
CA THR A 188 16.63 0.27 -18.55
C THR A 188 16.43 1.72 -18.13
N ARG A 189 16.77 2.67 -19.02
CA ARG A 189 16.54 4.11 -18.79
C ARG A 189 15.08 4.45 -18.45
N LYS A 190 14.12 3.72 -19.04
CA LYS A 190 12.68 3.90 -18.76
C LYS A 190 12.27 3.26 -17.43
N GLY A 191 12.95 2.21 -16.97
CA GLY A 191 12.71 1.59 -15.66
C GLY A 191 13.13 2.53 -14.53
N VAL A 192 14.34 3.09 -14.64
CA VAL A 192 14.91 4.00 -13.62
C VAL A 192 14.37 5.44 -13.68
N SER A 193 13.69 5.85 -14.76
CA SER A 193 13.10 7.19 -14.82
C SER A 193 12.00 7.41 -13.77
N VAL A 194 11.24 6.36 -13.45
CA VAL A 194 10.22 6.41 -12.39
C VAL A 194 10.87 6.60 -11.01
N TYR A 195 12.04 6.00 -10.78
CA TYR A 195 12.82 6.23 -9.56
C TYR A 195 13.23 7.68 -9.40
N ARG A 196 13.76 8.31 -10.46
CA ARG A 196 14.19 9.71 -10.41
C ARG A 196 13.03 10.64 -10.06
N GLN A 197 11.88 10.44 -10.70
CA GLN A 197 10.66 11.20 -10.42
C GLN A 197 10.16 10.98 -8.99
N TYR A 198 10.12 9.73 -8.52
CA TYR A 198 9.67 9.41 -7.17
C TYR A 198 10.59 10.05 -6.12
N ARG A 199 11.91 9.97 -6.30
CA ARG A 199 12.90 10.57 -5.42
C ARG A 199 12.76 12.08 -5.35
N GLU A 200 12.51 12.74 -6.48
CA GLU A 200 12.28 14.18 -6.55
C GLU A 200 11.05 14.58 -5.73
N TYR A 201 9.91 13.90 -5.95
CA TYR A 201 8.66 14.23 -5.26
C TYR A 201 8.67 13.88 -3.77
N ALA A 202 9.43 12.86 -3.36
CA ALA A 202 9.50 12.40 -1.98
C ALA A 202 10.60 13.09 -1.14
N ARG A 203 11.46 13.91 -1.76
CA ARG A 203 12.68 14.49 -1.17
C ARG A 203 12.46 15.14 0.19
N ASP A 204 11.43 15.95 0.32
CA ASP A 204 11.18 16.76 1.52
C ASP A 204 10.28 16.04 2.54
N PHE A 205 9.85 14.82 2.23
CA PHE A 205 8.94 14.04 3.07
C PHE A 205 9.63 12.89 3.79
N GLY A 206 10.92 12.65 3.50
CA GLY A 206 11.77 11.61 4.11
C GLY A 206 11.11 10.24 4.14
N VAL A 207 10.52 9.89 3.00
CA VAL A 207 10.08 8.53 2.70
C VAL A 207 11.30 7.63 2.55
N ALA A 208 11.29 6.46 3.19
CA ALA A 208 12.31 5.46 2.98
C ALA A 208 12.07 4.76 1.63
N LEU A 209 12.79 5.20 0.60
CA LEU A 209 12.72 4.64 -0.75
C LEU A 209 13.85 3.64 -0.97
N LYS A 210 13.51 2.42 -1.37
CA LYS A 210 14.49 1.38 -1.76
C LYS A 210 14.13 0.79 -3.11
N VAL A 211 15.15 0.50 -3.93
CA VAL A 211 15.00 -0.02 -5.28
C VAL A 211 15.23 -1.52 -5.29
N VAL A 212 14.30 -2.24 -5.91
CA VAL A 212 14.43 -3.65 -6.24
C VAL A 212 14.68 -3.75 -7.74
N GLY A 213 15.90 -4.11 -8.12
CA GLY A 213 16.26 -4.33 -9.52
C GLY A 213 15.63 -5.62 -10.02
N ASN A 214 14.71 -5.57 -10.97
CA ASN A 214 14.02 -6.76 -11.47
C ASN A 214 14.42 -7.10 -12.90
N LYS A 215 14.28 -8.38 -13.28
CA LYS A 215 14.65 -8.93 -14.59
C LYS A 215 16.13 -8.72 -14.94
N VAL A 216 16.99 -8.76 -13.92
CA VAL A 216 18.44 -8.65 -14.06
C VAL A 216 19.00 -9.93 -14.69
N GLN A 217 19.79 -9.79 -15.76
CA GLN A 217 20.38 -10.92 -16.49
C GLN A 217 21.84 -11.17 -16.14
N GLY A 218 22.55 -10.17 -15.64
CA GLY A 218 23.97 -10.30 -15.31
C GLY A 218 24.57 -9.06 -14.66
N GLN A 219 25.90 -9.04 -14.55
CA GLN A 219 26.64 -8.00 -13.84
C GLN A 219 26.47 -6.61 -14.47
N GLU A 220 26.39 -6.52 -15.80
CA GLU A 220 26.19 -5.25 -16.51
C GLU A 220 24.89 -4.55 -16.09
N ASP A 221 23.80 -5.31 -15.92
CA ASP A 221 22.52 -4.77 -15.44
C ASP A 221 22.61 -4.25 -14.00
N ILE A 222 23.35 -4.97 -13.15
CA ILE A 222 23.59 -4.57 -11.75
C ILE A 222 24.40 -3.28 -11.72
N ASP A 223 25.46 -3.19 -12.51
CA ASP A 223 26.31 -2.01 -12.61
C ASP A 223 25.52 -0.81 -13.15
N PHE A 224 24.68 -1.03 -14.16
CA PHE A 224 23.75 -0.02 -14.68
C PHE A 224 22.82 0.50 -13.57
N LEU A 225 22.09 -0.40 -12.89
CA LEU A 225 21.17 -0.01 -11.82
C LEU A 225 21.88 0.72 -10.68
N ARG A 226 23.03 0.22 -10.25
CA ARG A 226 23.83 0.84 -9.19
C ARG A 226 24.35 2.22 -9.61
N SER A 227 24.69 2.42 -10.88
CA SER A 227 25.08 3.74 -11.39
C SER A 227 23.91 4.74 -11.45
N GLU A 228 22.68 4.25 -11.68
CA GLU A 228 21.49 5.09 -11.83
C GLU A 228 20.80 5.41 -10.50
N VAL A 229 20.81 4.48 -9.54
CA VAL A 229 20.05 4.59 -8.28
C VAL A 229 20.91 4.58 -7.01
N GLY A 230 22.22 4.33 -7.14
CA GLY A 230 23.18 4.37 -6.03
C GLY A 230 22.82 3.42 -4.88
N ASP A 231 22.93 3.93 -3.65
CA ASP A 231 22.70 3.20 -2.39
C ASP A 231 21.21 2.88 -2.14
N ASP A 232 20.32 3.38 -3.00
CA ASP A 232 18.92 2.97 -2.94
C ASP A 232 18.73 1.57 -3.54
N LEU A 233 19.65 1.05 -4.36
CA LEU A 233 19.60 -0.33 -4.83
C LEU A 233 19.79 -1.31 -3.66
N LEU A 234 18.68 -1.90 -3.21
CA LEU A 234 18.67 -2.80 -2.07
C LEU A 234 19.02 -4.23 -2.48
N VAL A 235 18.36 -4.73 -3.52
CA VAL A 235 18.56 -6.09 -4.01
C VAL A 235 18.17 -6.20 -5.48
N THR A 236 18.67 -7.24 -6.14
CA THR A 236 18.35 -7.58 -7.52
C THR A 236 17.74 -8.97 -7.62
N VAL A 237 16.77 -9.12 -8.52
CA VAL A 237 16.05 -10.35 -8.80
C VAL A 237 16.13 -10.63 -10.30
N GLY A 238 16.50 -11.86 -10.65
CA GLY A 238 16.67 -12.30 -12.03
C GLY A 238 15.47 -13.10 -12.54
N HIS A 239 15.69 -13.84 -13.63
CA HIS A 239 14.70 -14.80 -14.12
C HIS A 239 14.50 -15.95 -13.12
N SER A 240 13.24 -16.36 -12.97
CA SER A 240 12.81 -17.42 -12.06
C SER A 240 11.85 -18.34 -12.79
N ASP A 241 12.14 -19.64 -12.76
CA ASP A 241 11.24 -20.66 -13.28
C ASP A 241 10.04 -20.83 -12.36
N TRP A 242 10.23 -20.62 -11.06
CA TRP A 242 9.14 -20.60 -10.08
C TRP A 242 8.12 -19.51 -10.42
N VAL A 243 8.58 -18.27 -10.61
CA VAL A 243 7.72 -17.14 -11.00
C VAL A 243 7.04 -17.44 -12.34
N ARG A 244 7.79 -17.94 -13.33
CA ARG A 244 7.22 -18.27 -14.63
C ARG A 244 6.13 -19.34 -14.56
N ALA A 245 6.24 -20.29 -13.64
CA ALA A 245 5.21 -21.31 -13.41
C ALA A 245 3.97 -20.70 -12.72
N MET A 246 4.16 -19.86 -11.70
CA MET A 246 3.08 -19.12 -11.03
C MET A 246 2.30 -18.24 -12.01
N GLU A 247 2.98 -17.44 -12.84
CA GLU A 247 2.37 -16.55 -13.84
C GLU A 247 1.62 -17.33 -14.95
N LYS A 248 1.80 -18.67 -15.03
CA LYS A 248 1.04 -19.57 -15.90
C LYS A 248 -0.11 -20.28 -15.17
N GLY A 249 -0.46 -19.83 -13.96
CA GLY A 249 -1.49 -20.45 -13.12
C GLY A 249 -1.07 -21.79 -12.51
N ARG A 250 0.24 -22.05 -12.37
CA ARG A 250 0.78 -23.31 -11.82
C ARG A 250 1.81 -23.02 -10.73
N PRO A 251 1.43 -22.33 -9.63
CA PRO A 251 2.38 -22.01 -8.57
C PRO A 251 2.95 -23.30 -7.97
N PRO A 252 4.28 -23.52 -8.02
CA PRO A 252 4.91 -24.57 -7.25
C PRO A 252 4.78 -24.27 -5.75
N ARG A 253 5.10 -25.24 -4.89
CA ARG A 253 5.25 -24.96 -3.45
C ARG A 253 6.26 -23.83 -3.24
N PHE A 254 5.98 -22.90 -2.35
CA PHE A 254 6.82 -21.73 -2.15
C PHE A 254 8.21 -22.06 -1.58
N ASP A 255 8.36 -23.17 -0.85
CA ASP A 255 9.67 -23.66 -0.36
C ASP A 255 10.62 -24.12 -1.48
N LEU A 256 10.13 -24.23 -2.73
CA LEU A 256 10.93 -24.50 -3.92
C LEU A 256 11.41 -23.23 -4.64
N LEU A 257 11.05 -22.03 -4.13
CA LEU A 257 11.56 -20.77 -4.68
C LEU A 257 13.09 -20.78 -4.69
N GLU A 258 13.70 -20.27 -5.77
CA GLU A 258 15.15 -20.34 -5.92
C GLU A 258 15.86 -19.56 -4.80
N GLY A 259 16.91 -20.15 -4.23
CA GLY A 259 17.62 -19.57 -3.08
C GLY A 259 18.05 -18.09 -3.21
N PRO A 260 18.50 -17.60 -4.39
CA PRO A 260 18.74 -16.17 -4.60
C PRO A 260 17.48 -15.30 -4.39
N ASN A 261 16.33 -15.76 -4.86
CA ASN A 261 15.05 -15.05 -4.73
C ASN A 261 14.57 -15.07 -3.28
N SER A 262 14.66 -16.22 -2.59
CA SER A 262 14.34 -16.29 -1.15
C SER A 262 15.23 -15.36 -0.31
N ARG A 263 16.53 -15.27 -0.63
CA ARG A 263 17.42 -14.30 0.03
C ARG A 263 17.04 -12.87 -0.27
N ALA A 264 16.59 -12.57 -1.49
CA ALA A 264 16.12 -11.23 -1.82
C ALA A 264 14.90 -10.83 -1.00
N LEU A 265 13.91 -11.71 -0.86
CA LEU A 265 12.73 -11.49 -0.02
C LEU A 265 13.09 -11.32 1.46
N GLN A 266 14.05 -12.10 1.95
CA GLN A 266 14.59 -11.93 3.30
C GLN A 266 15.23 -10.54 3.49
N THR A 267 15.99 -10.05 2.50
CA THR A 267 16.55 -8.69 2.52
C THR A 267 15.46 -7.62 2.57
N LEU A 268 14.37 -7.79 1.80
CA LEU A 268 13.22 -6.86 1.87
C LEU A 268 12.59 -6.87 3.26
N LYS A 269 12.44 -8.05 3.88
CA LYS A 269 11.89 -8.17 5.24
C LYS A 269 12.79 -7.46 6.25
N VAL A 270 14.09 -7.75 6.25
CA VAL A 270 15.05 -7.09 7.17
C VAL A 270 15.04 -5.58 7.01
N ALA A 271 15.00 -5.08 5.77
CA ALA A 271 14.91 -3.64 5.51
C ALA A 271 13.59 -3.03 6.03
N THR A 272 12.49 -3.77 5.91
CA THR A 272 11.19 -3.38 6.45
C THR A 272 11.21 -3.35 7.97
N ASP A 273 11.65 -4.42 8.63
CA ASP A 273 11.68 -4.53 10.09
C ASP A 273 12.54 -3.42 10.71
N ALA A 274 13.66 -3.08 10.07
CA ALA A 274 14.54 -2.00 10.50
C ALA A 274 13.88 -0.60 10.48
N THR A 275 12.75 -0.42 9.78
CA THR A 275 12.02 0.86 9.79
C THR A 275 11.16 1.05 11.03
N TYR A 276 10.83 -0.03 11.76
CA TYR A 276 9.91 0.04 12.91
C TYR A 276 10.44 0.95 14.02
N GLU A 277 11.72 0.81 14.39
CA GLU A 277 12.40 1.65 15.39
C GLU A 277 12.64 3.09 14.93
N LEU A 278 12.50 3.36 13.62
CA LEU A 278 12.69 4.69 13.02
C LEU A 278 11.38 5.48 12.90
N ARG A 279 10.26 4.92 13.37
CA ARG A 279 8.93 5.54 13.26
C ARG A 279 8.85 6.84 14.04
N ASP A 280 8.41 7.86 13.33
CA ASP A 280 8.09 9.18 13.88
C ASP A 280 6.60 9.45 13.66
N TRP A 281 5.80 9.11 14.67
CA TRP A 281 4.35 9.29 14.68
C TRP A 281 3.94 10.77 14.63
N GLU A 282 4.75 11.68 15.15
CA GLU A 282 4.51 13.12 15.06
C GLU A 282 4.69 13.61 13.62
N ARG A 283 5.78 13.22 12.96
CA ARG A 283 6.00 13.50 11.54
C ARG A 283 4.91 12.89 10.68
N TYR A 284 4.55 11.63 10.92
CA TYR A 284 3.48 10.95 10.20
C TYR A 284 2.18 11.75 10.29
N THR A 285 1.78 12.14 11.50
CA THR A 285 0.56 12.92 11.74
C THR A 285 0.64 14.32 11.13
N ARG A 286 1.77 15.01 11.28
CA ARG A 286 2.00 16.35 10.71
C ARG A 286 1.89 16.34 9.18
N GLN A 287 2.46 15.33 8.53
CA GLN A 287 2.37 15.18 7.06
C GLN A 287 0.93 14.86 6.62
N MET A 288 0.20 14.02 7.38
CA MET A 288 -1.22 13.77 7.14
C MET A 288 -2.05 15.06 7.21
N VAL A 289 -1.87 15.87 8.25
CA VAL A 289 -2.51 17.19 8.39
C VAL A 289 -2.13 18.13 7.24
N HIS A 290 -0.86 18.19 6.88
CA HIS A 290 -0.37 19.03 5.78
C HIS A 290 -1.11 18.72 4.46
N PHE A 291 -1.18 17.44 4.08
CA PHE A 291 -1.86 17.03 2.86
C PHE A 291 -3.38 17.17 2.96
N HIS A 292 -3.96 16.99 4.14
CA HIS A 292 -5.39 17.25 4.34
C HIS A 292 -5.73 18.72 4.09
N LEU A 293 -5.00 19.67 4.70
CA LEU A 293 -5.19 21.10 4.49
C LEU A 293 -5.03 21.49 3.01
N LYS A 294 -4.02 20.94 2.33
CA LYS A 294 -3.82 21.17 0.90
C LYS A 294 -5.02 20.72 0.06
N ASN A 295 -5.58 19.53 0.35
CA ASN A 295 -6.75 19.03 -0.36
C ASN A 295 -8.03 19.78 0.00
N ALA A 296 -8.20 20.14 1.28
CA ALA A 296 -9.31 20.95 1.78
C ALA A 296 -9.41 22.28 1.03
N LEU A 297 -8.31 23.03 0.98
CA LEU A 297 -8.23 24.32 0.31
C LEU A 297 -8.32 24.22 -1.22
N SER A 298 -7.76 23.17 -1.81
CA SER A 298 -7.69 23.03 -3.27
C SER A 298 -9.02 22.66 -3.92
N TRP A 299 -9.85 21.83 -3.26
CA TRP A 299 -11.10 21.34 -3.85
C TRP A 299 -12.09 20.81 -2.80
N GLY A 300 -11.60 20.34 -1.65
CA GLY A 300 -12.41 19.63 -0.65
C GLY A 300 -13.51 20.49 -0.04
N ASN A 301 -13.19 21.73 0.32
CA ASN A 301 -14.16 22.65 0.92
C ASN A 301 -15.29 22.98 -0.06
N GLU A 302 -14.95 23.30 -1.32
CA GLU A 302 -15.95 23.57 -2.36
C GLU A 302 -16.84 22.36 -2.63
N ARG A 303 -16.24 21.16 -2.76
CA ARG A 303 -16.99 19.94 -3.06
C ARG A 303 -17.93 19.51 -1.94
N THR A 304 -17.53 19.70 -0.69
CA THR A 304 -18.30 19.23 0.49
C THR A 304 -19.22 20.28 1.08
N GLY A 305 -19.00 21.57 0.76
CA GLY A 305 -19.69 22.69 1.39
C GLY A 305 -19.34 22.88 2.87
N ALA A 306 -18.26 22.27 3.36
CA ALA A 306 -17.83 22.32 4.75
C ALA A 306 -16.39 22.82 4.88
N ASP A 307 -16.05 23.44 6.01
CA ASP A 307 -14.65 23.74 6.35
C ASP A 307 -13.94 22.47 6.82
N LEU A 308 -13.22 21.82 5.91
CA LEU A 308 -12.52 20.58 6.24
C LEU A 308 -11.32 20.82 7.16
N ALA A 309 -10.77 22.04 7.23
CA ALA A 309 -9.68 22.34 8.16
C ALA A 309 -10.14 22.19 9.63
N ALA A 310 -11.43 22.43 9.92
CA ALA A 310 -12.02 22.26 11.23
C ALA A 310 -12.07 20.78 11.70
N GLN A 311 -11.91 19.81 10.78
CA GLN A 311 -11.85 18.38 11.08
C GLN A 311 -10.56 17.98 11.79
N ILE A 312 -9.50 18.79 11.68
CA ILE A 312 -8.21 18.50 12.29
C ILE A 312 -8.30 18.65 13.81
N ASP A 313 -7.84 17.62 14.51
CA ASP A 313 -7.63 17.66 15.94
C ASP A 313 -6.17 18.02 16.25
N PRO A 314 -5.88 19.24 16.75
CA PRO A 314 -4.51 19.67 17.01
C PRO A 314 -3.85 18.94 18.19
N GLY A 315 -4.64 18.29 19.06
CA GLY A 315 -4.14 17.51 20.20
C GLY A 315 -3.92 16.04 19.87
N PHE A 316 -4.36 15.57 18.70
CA PHE A 316 -4.26 14.16 18.33
C PHE A 316 -2.98 13.86 17.57
N VAL A 317 -2.25 12.85 18.05
CA VAL A 317 -1.13 12.23 17.33
C VAL A 317 -1.46 10.77 17.15
N LEU A 318 -1.48 10.30 15.90
CA LEU A 318 -1.69 8.89 15.60
C LEU A 318 -0.54 8.08 16.19
N GLY A 319 -0.82 6.95 16.84
CA GLY A 319 0.24 6.08 17.36
C GLY A 319 -0.28 4.81 18.00
N GLU A 320 0.64 3.89 18.29
CA GLU A 320 0.32 2.56 18.83
C GLU A 320 -0.40 2.63 20.19
N GLY A 321 -0.04 3.60 21.03
CA GLY A 321 -0.64 3.84 22.34
C GLY A 321 -2.02 4.51 22.31
N VAL A 322 -2.52 4.93 21.15
CA VAL A 322 -3.88 5.47 21.03
C VAL A 322 -4.88 4.33 21.11
N ALA A 323 -5.62 4.25 22.22
CA ALA A 323 -6.67 3.26 22.37
C ALA A 323 -7.72 3.44 21.27
N ALA A 324 -8.12 2.34 20.62
CA ALA A 324 -9.32 2.35 19.80
C ALA A 324 -10.49 2.70 20.71
N SER A 325 -11.18 3.81 20.44
CA SER A 325 -12.46 4.08 21.09
C SER A 325 -13.44 2.97 20.67
N VAL A 326 -13.85 2.15 21.65
CA VAL A 326 -14.80 1.04 21.49
C VAL A 326 -16.14 1.57 20.95
#